data_AF-A0A5C7Z663-F1
#
_entry.id   AF-A0A5C7Z663-F1
#
_cell.length_a   1.000
_cell.length_b   1.000
_cell.length_c   1.000
_cell.angle_alpha   90.00
_cell.angle_beta   90.00
_cell.angle_gamma   90.00
#
_symmetry.space_group_name_H-M   'P 1'
#
loop_
_entity.id
_entity.type
_entity.pdbx_description
1 polymer ?
#
loop_
_entity_poly.entity_id
_entity_poly.type
_entity_poly.pdbx_seq_one_letter_code
_entity_poly.pdbx_strand_id
1 'polypeptide(L)'
;MIKYLKLSFLMVFFSGTLLAQQTSVYTHELTEFNRAVELYKDKQYQAAQILFDKVKSKTDNMEVESDCAYYIANCAIRLDQMGADVLVESFVEDYPTSTKTNQAYIEVAHYYFDQGNYPKALEWFDKADSNNMSQDDREKYNFQKGYAYFTAKNTKEATKYFNQVVNSKTFGSQAKYYLGYMSYETDDYKSANQYFDQVSDQDKYKEKMGYFQADMNFKLGNFQKAIDLGLEQMPKSKGEEKSELSKIIGESYFNLKQYDKALPYLLAYNGKKGKWNNTDFYQLGYTYYQQKDYENAISQFNKIIGGN
;
A
#
# COMPACT_ATOMS: atom_id res chain seq x y z
N MET A 1 -88.48 -1.80 -56.52
CA MET A 1 -88.12 -0.57 -55.79
C MET A 1 -87.91 -0.95 -54.33
N ILE A 2 -86.68 -1.27 -53.91
CA ILE A 2 -86.35 -1.73 -52.55
C ILE A 2 -85.37 -0.72 -51.96
N LYS A 3 -85.75 -0.12 -50.82
CA LYS A 3 -84.98 0.92 -50.11
C LYS A 3 -83.92 0.27 -49.23
N TYR A 4 -82.67 0.71 -49.35
CA TYR A 4 -81.56 0.32 -48.48
C TYR A 4 -81.58 1.17 -47.19
N LEU A 5 -81.67 0.52 -46.04
CA LEU A 5 -81.51 1.12 -44.72
C LEU A 5 -80.01 1.12 -44.37
N LYS A 6 -79.37 2.30 -44.35
CA LYS A 6 -77.98 2.45 -43.92
C LYS A 6 -77.94 2.52 -42.39
N LEU A 7 -77.40 1.46 -41.76
CA LEU A 7 -77.11 1.43 -40.33
C LEU A 7 -75.70 1.99 -40.10
N SER A 8 -75.59 3.23 -39.64
CA SER A 8 -74.30 3.84 -39.27
C SER A 8 -73.87 3.34 -37.88
N PHE A 9 -72.78 2.60 -37.83
CA PHE A 9 -72.13 2.15 -36.59
C PHE A 9 -71.21 3.27 -36.08
N LEU A 10 -71.64 4.01 -35.06
CA LEU A 10 -70.84 5.05 -34.41
C LEU A 10 -69.91 4.38 -33.38
N MET A 11 -68.65 4.15 -33.75
CA MET A 11 -67.64 3.61 -32.86
C MET A 11 -67.00 4.77 -32.06
N VAL A 12 -67.47 4.97 -30.82
CA VAL A 12 -66.92 5.99 -29.91
C VAL A 12 -65.61 5.46 -29.31
N PHE A 13 -64.47 5.99 -29.78
CA PHE A 13 -63.18 5.77 -29.15
C PHE A 13 -63.09 6.60 -27.86
N PHE A 14 -63.23 5.94 -26.72
CA PHE A 14 -62.98 6.53 -25.41
C PHE A 14 -61.47 6.50 -25.16
N SER A 15 -60.77 7.58 -25.53
CA SER A 15 -59.37 7.78 -25.16
C SER A 15 -59.30 8.18 -23.68
N GLY A 16 -59.35 7.20 -22.79
CA GLY A 16 -58.99 7.38 -21.39
C GLY A 16 -57.50 7.67 -21.30
N THR A 17 -57.13 8.85 -20.81
CA THR A 17 -55.76 9.12 -20.38
C THR A 17 -55.46 8.22 -19.18
N LEU A 18 -54.76 7.12 -19.41
CA LEU A 18 -54.10 6.36 -18.35
C LEU A 18 -52.98 7.24 -17.79
N LEU A 19 -53.32 8.15 -16.88
CA LEU A 19 -52.34 8.72 -15.97
C LEU A 19 -51.96 7.59 -15.02
N ALA A 20 -50.88 6.89 -15.33
CA ALA A 20 -50.19 6.06 -14.36
C ALA A 20 -49.71 7.00 -13.22
N GLN A 21 -50.52 7.14 -12.17
CA GLN A 21 -50.09 7.83 -10.95
C GLN A 21 -49.01 6.97 -10.31
N GLN A 22 -47.75 7.41 -10.38
CA GLN A 22 -46.79 6.99 -9.37
C GLN A 22 -47.30 7.56 -8.04
N THR A 23 -47.62 6.68 -7.09
CA THR A 23 -48.12 7.07 -5.77
C THR A 23 -47.11 7.99 -5.09
N SER A 24 -47.60 9.09 -4.48
CA SER A 24 -46.79 10.13 -3.82
C SER A 24 -45.73 9.61 -2.83
N VAL A 25 -45.93 8.40 -2.31
CA VAL A 25 -45.01 7.71 -1.41
C VAL A 25 -43.69 7.37 -2.12
N TYR A 26 -43.74 6.79 -3.33
CA TYR A 26 -42.54 6.43 -4.10
C TYR A 26 -41.71 7.65 -4.49
N THR A 27 -42.38 8.74 -4.89
CA THR A 27 -41.70 10.00 -5.22
C THR A 27 -41.03 10.62 -4.01
N HIS A 28 -41.62 10.47 -2.81
CA HIS A 28 -41.07 11.03 -1.58
C HIS A 28 -39.88 10.21 -1.06
N GLU A 29 -39.96 8.87 -1.06
CA GLU A 29 -38.86 7.98 -0.66
C GLU A 29 -37.62 8.17 -1.54
N LEU A 30 -37.78 8.19 -2.86
CA LEU A 30 -36.67 8.45 -3.78
C LEU A 30 -36.06 9.85 -3.55
N THR A 31 -36.87 10.83 -3.15
CA THR A 31 -36.38 12.18 -2.80
C THR A 31 -35.54 12.15 -1.52
N GLU A 32 -36.01 11.47 -0.46
CA GLU A 32 -35.24 11.33 0.80
C GLU A 32 -33.95 10.52 0.59
N PHE A 33 -34.00 9.46 -0.21
CA PHE A 33 -32.82 8.67 -0.59
C PHE A 33 -31.77 9.52 -1.32
N ASN A 34 -32.19 10.24 -2.36
CA ASN A 34 -31.29 11.12 -3.11
C ASN A 34 -30.66 12.19 -2.22
N ARG A 35 -31.45 12.73 -1.27
CA ARG A 35 -30.93 13.67 -0.28
C ARG A 35 -29.90 13.03 0.65
N ALA A 36 -30.09 11.78 1.07
CA ALA A 36 -29.11 11.06 1.86
C ALA A 36 -27.81 10.82 1.08
N VAL A 37 -27.90 10.51 -0.21
CA VAL A 37 -26.74 10.37 -1.11
C VAL A 37 -26.00 11.69 -1.28
N GLU A 38 -26.69 12.83 -1.39
CA GLU A 38 -26.06 14.16 -1.40
C GLU A 38 -25.29 14.41 -0.11
N LEU A 39 -25.92 14.18 1.05
CA LEU A 39 -25.26 14.32 2.36
C LEU A 39 -24.03 13.43 2.48
N TYR A 40 -24.10 12.20 1.97
CA TYR A 40 -22.96 11.28 1.92
C TYR A 40 -21.81 11.82 1.06
N LYS A 41 -22.11 12.31 -0.14
CA LYS A 41 -21.12 12.93 -1.05
C LYS A 41 -20.49 14.17 -0.44
N ASP A 42 -21.27 14.95 0.30
CA ASP A 42 -20.82 16.12 1.06
C ASP A 42 -20.08 15.75 2.37
N LYS A 43 -19.82 14.46 2.59
CA LYS A 43 -19.13 13.89 3.77
C LYS A 43 -19.86 14.13 5.10
N GLN A 44 -21.15 14.45 5.06
CA GLN A 44 -22.01 14.58 6.23
C GLN A 44 -22.52 13.20 6.68
N TYR A 45 -21.59 12.30 7.00
CA TYR A 45 -21.87 10.87 7.18
C TYR A 45 -22.91 10.58 8.28
N GLN A 46 -22.88 11.30 9.39
CA GLN A 46 -23.86 11.09 10.48
C GLN A 46 -25.29 11.45 10.04
N ALA A 47 -25.46 12.56 9.32
CA ALA A 47 -26.76 13.00 8.82
C ALA A 47 -27.26 12.09 7.69
N ALA A 48 -26.34 11.68 6.80
CA ALA A 48 -26.62 10.72 5.74
C ALA A 48 -27.09 9.38 6.33
N GLN A 49 -26.39 8.84 7.31
CA GLN A 49 -26.72 7.57 7.97
C GLN A 49 -28.14 7.59 8.56
N ILE A 50 -28.49 8.63 9.33
CA ILE A 50 -29.83 8.80 9.90
C ILE A 50 -30.91 8.81 8.81
N LEU A 51 -30.65 9.48 7.68
CA LEU A 51 -31.62 9.56 6.60
C LEU A 51 -31.72 8.25 5.82
N PHE A 52 -30.61 7.54 5.61
CA PHE A 52 -30.63 6.19 5.04
C PHE A 52 -31.37 5.20 5.93
N ASP A 53 -31.18 5.24 7.26
CA ASP A 53 -31.94 4.41 8.21
C ASP A 53 -33.45 4.68 8.10
N LYS A 54 -33.82 5.96 8.01
CA LYS A 54 -35.22 6.38 7.84
C LYS A 54 -35.81 5.83 6.53
N VAL A 55 -35.08 5.97 5.41
CA VAL A 55 -35.53 5.47 4.10
C VAL A 55 -35.64 3.94 4.13
N LYS A 56 -34.63 3.25 4.64
CA LYS A 56 -34.60 1.78 4.77
C LYS A 56 -35.81 1.26 5.57
N SER A 57 -36.18 1.94 6.66
CA SER A 57 -37.30 1.53 7.51
C SER A 57 -38.70 1.68 6.89
N LYS A 58 -38.81 2.41 5.77
CA LYS A 58 -40.09 2.76 5.14
C LYS A 58 -40.27 2.16 3.75
N THR A 59 -39.17 1.91 3.05
CA THR A 59 -39.24 1.48 1.66
C THR A 59 -39.56 -0.01 1.56
N ASP A 60 -40.43 -0.36 0.63
CA ASP A 60 -40.70 -1.76 0.24
C ASP A 60 -39.85 -2.18 -0.97
N ASN A 61 -39.02 -1.28 -1.51
CA ASN A 61 -38.16 -1.56 -2.66
C ASN A 61 -36.82 -2.15 -2.20
N MET A 62 -36.62 -3.44 -2.48
CA MET A 62 -35.42 -4.20 -2.12
C MET A 62 -34.11 -3.59 -2.66
N GLU A 63 -34.12 -2.95 -3.83
CA GLU A 63 -32.93 -2.28 -4.38
C GLU A 63 -32.56 -1.04 -3.54
N VAL A 64 -33.55 -0.20 -3.21
CA VAL A 64 -33.37 0.98 -2.37
C VAL A 64 -32.96 0.57 -0.96
N GLU A 65 -33.57 -0.49 -0.42
CA GLU A 65 -33.25 -1.04 0.90
C GLU A 65 -31.78 -1.53 0.96
N SER A 66 -31.35 -2.31 -0.05
CA SER A 66 -29.96 -2.74 -0.23
C SER A 66 -29.00 -1.54 -0.29
N ASP A 67 -29.31 -0.54 -1.13
CA ASP A 67 -28.46 0.64 -1.27
C ASP A 67 -28.37 1.43 0.04
N CYS A 68 -29.46 1.56 0.78
CA CYS A 68 -29.44 2.18 2.10
C CYS A 68 -28.52 1.40 3.06
N ALA A 69 -28.65 0.07 3.12
CA ALA A 69 -27.80 -0.77 3.95
C ALA A 69 -26.30 -0.61 3.60
N TYR A 70 -25.98 -0.57 2.31
CA TYR A 70 -24.63 -0.25 1.83
C TYR A 70 -24.13 1.10 2.35
N TYR A 71 -24.91 2.18 2.16
CA TYR A 71 -24.48 3.51 2.58
C TYR A 71 -24.41 3.66 4.11
N ILE A 72 -25.29 3.00 4.87
CA ILE A 72 -25.24 2.96 6.35
C ILE A 72 -23.92 2.35 6.81
N ALA A 73 -23.54 1.21 6.25
CA ALA A 73 -22.28 0.54 6.59
C ALA A 73 -21.05 1.41 6.23
N ASN A 74 -21.08 2.06 5.06
CA ASN A 74 -20.02 2.98 4.66
C ASN A 74 -19.95 4.23 5.55
N CYS A 75 -21.09 4.80 5.96
CA CYS A 75 -21.10 5.90 6.92
C CYS A 75 -20.47 5.47 8.25
N ALA A 76 -20.81 4.27 8.75
CA ALA A 76 -20.23 3.72 9.97
C ALA A 76 -18.70 3.59 9.87
N ILE A 77 -18.18 3.09 8.74
CA ILE A 77 -16.74 3.03 8.45
C ILE A 77 -16.11 4.43 8.51
N ARG A 78 -16.70 5.41 7.82
CA ARG A 78 -16.16 6.78 7.74
C ARG A 78 -16.23 7.53 9.07
N LEU A 79 -17.13 7.12 9.95
CA LEU A 79 -17.30 7.66 11.30
C LEU A 79 -16.49 6.88 12.36
N ASP A 80 -15.74 5.84 11.96
CA ASP A 80 -14.99 4.97 12.87
C ASP A 80 -15.88 4.36 13.97
N GLN A 81 -17.12 4.02 13.62
CA GLN A 81 -18.09 3.46 14.55
C GLN A 81 -17.73 2.01 14.93
N MET A 82 -17.89 1.67 16.20
CA MET A 82 -17.74 0.29 16.67
C MET A 82 -18.76 -0.62 15.95
N GLY A 83 -18.30 -1.72 15.38
CA GLY A 83 -19.14 -2.66 14.62
C GLY A 83 -19.39 -2.25 13.16
N ALA A 84 -18.68 -1.26 12.62
CA ALA A 84 -18.79 -0.88 11.20
C ALA A 84 -18.47 -2.04 10.24
N ASP A 85 -17.56 -2.93 10.64
CA ASP A 85 -17.22 -4.16 9.92
C ASP A 85 -18.40 -5.14 9.89
N VAL A 86 -19.09 -5.31 11.02
CA VAL A 86 -20.29 -6.15 11.12
C VAL A 86 -21.39 -5.62 10.20
N LEU A 87 -21.56 -4.30 10.10
CA LEU A 87 -22.55 -3.71 9.18
C LEU A 87 -22.23 -4.01 7.71
N VAL A 88 -20.96 -4.09 7.34
CA VAL A 88 -20.56 -4.50 5.98
C VAL A 88 -20.80 -6.00 5.77
N GLU A 89 -20.45 -6.83 6.75
CA GLU A 89 -20.71 -8.27 6.71
C GLU A 89 -22.21 -8.56 6.54
N SER A 90 -23.07 -7.94 7.36
CA SER A 90 -24.52 -8.08 7.26
C SER A 90 -25.04 -7.59 5.91
N PHE A 91 -24.57 -6.45 5.40
CA PHE A 91 -24.98 -5.98 4.07
C PHE A 91 -24.66 -7.01 2.97
N VAL A 92 -23.47 -7.60 2.99
CA VAL A 92 -23.05 -8.61 2.00
C VAL A 92 -23.87 -9.90 2.14
N GLU A 93 -24.19 -10.31 3.36
CA GLU A 93 -24.96 -11.52 3.65
C GLU A 93 -26.44 -11.36 3.27
N ASP A 94 -27.03 -10.22 3.62
CA ASP A 94 -28.45 -9.93 3.40
C ASP A 94 -28.74 -9.59 1.92
N TYR A 95 -27.80 -8.95 1.21
CA TYR A 95 -27.98 -8.49 -0.16
C TYR A 95 -26.86 -8.98 -1.11
N PRO A 96 -26.64 -10.31 -1.26
CA PRO A 96 -25.49 -10.85 -1.98
C PRO A 96 -25.49 -10.52 -3.48
N THR A 97 -26.65 -10.25 -4.08
CA THR A 97 -26.82 -9.88 -5.49
C THR A 97 -26.77 -8.37 -5.74
N SER A 98 -26.55 -7.56 -4.70
CA SER A 98 -26.46 -6.12 -4.81
C SER A 98 -25.33 -5.70 -5.76
N THR A 99 -25.59 -4.68 -6.58
CA THR A 99 -24.55 -4.08 -7.43
C THR A 99 -23.45 -3.38 -6.61
N LYS A 100 -23.69 -3.15 -5.31
CA LYS A 100 -22.75 -2.51 -4.37
C LYS A 100 -21.89 -3.48 -3.57
N THR A 101 -22.15 -4.80 -3.64
CA THR A 101 -21.40 -5.82 -2.88
C THR A 101 -19.90 -5.70 -3.10
N ASN A 102 -19.47 -5.60 -4.36
CA ASN A 102 -18.05 -5.47 -4.67
C ASN A 102 -17.43 -4.19 -4.08
N GLN A 103 -18.15 -3.07 -4.15
CA GLN A 103 -17.69 -1.80 -3.59
C GLN A 103 -17.59 -1.87 -2.06
N ALA A 104 -18.52 -2.56 -1.40
CA ALA A 104 -18.48 -2.77 0.05
C ALA A 104 -17.23 -3.53 0.50
N TYR A 105 -16.85 -4.60 -0.22
CA TYR A 105 -15.60 -5.33 0.05
C TYR A 105 -14.36 -4.45 -0.02
N ILE A 106 -14.29 -3.57 -1.03
CA ILE A 106 -13.15 -2.68 -1.23
C ILE A 106 -13.07 -1.64 -0.11
N GLU A 107 -14.21 -1.05 0.25
CA GLU A 107 -14.28 0.01 1.25
C GLU A 107 -13.91 -0.48 2.65
N VAL A 108 -14.39 -1.67 3.05
CA VAL A 108 -14.00 -2.27 4.33
C VAL A 108 -12.54 -2.73 4.33
N ALA A 109 -12.01 -3.20 3.19
CA ALA A 109 -10.60 -3.54 3.08
C ALA A 109 -9.70 -2.30 3.25
N HIS A 110 -10.07 -1.18 2.62
CA HIS A 110 -9.38 0.11 2.79
C HIS A 110 -9.42 0.58 4.24
N TYR A 111 -10.57 0.46 4.91
CA TYR A 111 -10.69 0.79 6.32
C TYR A 111 -9.72 -0.02 7.19
N TYR A 112 -9.70 -1.35 7.04
CA TYR A 112 -8.77 -2.19 7.79
C TYR A 112 -7.31 -1.89 7.47
N PHE A 113 -7.01 -1.55 6.22
CA PHE A 113 -5.68 -1.12 5.81
C PHE A 113 -5.27 0.18 6.53
N ASP A 114 -6.15 1.18 6.57
CA ASP A 114 -5.89 2.48 7.17
C ASP A 114 -5.73 2.36 8.71
N GLN A 115 -6.38 1.38 9.34
CA GLN A 115 -6.18 1.00 10.75
C GLN A 115 -4.89 0.16 10.99
N GLY A 116 -4.14 -0.18 9.94
CA GLY A 116 -2.94 -1.00 10.02
C GLY A 116 -3.20 -2.51 10.21
N ASN A 117 -4.46 -2.96 10.15
CA ASN A 117 -4.82 -4.38 10.22
C ASN A 117 -4.73 -5.03 8.84
N TYR A 118 -3.51 -5.22 8.36
CA TYR A 118 -3.23 -5.78 7.04
C TYR A 118 -3.79 -7.19 6.80
N PRO A 119 -3.80 -8.12 7.78
CA PRO A 119 -4.42 -9.44 7.60
C PRO A 119 -5.91 -9.34 7.25
N LYS A 120 -6.70 -8.57 8.02
CA LYS A 120 -8.13 -8.38 7.71
C LYS A 120 -8.31 -7.65 6.38
N ALA A 121 -7.48 -6.64 6.09
CA ALA A 121 -7.53 -5.96 4.80
C ALA A 121 -7.37 -6.93 3.62
N LEU A 122 -6.44 -7.89 3.71
CA LEU A 122 -6.25 -8.92 2.69
C LEU A 122 -7.46 -9.83 2.53
N GLU A 123 -8.07 -10.28 3.64
CA GLU A 123 -9.28 -11.13 3.60
C GLU A 123 -10.40 -10.46 2.79
N TRP A 124 -10.60 -9.16 2.97
CA TRP A 124 -11.60 -8.39 2.25
C TRP A 124 -11.18 -8.06 0.81
N PHE A 125 -9.91 -7.71 0.58
CA PHE A 125 -9.40 -7.48 -0.77
C PHE A 125 -9.45 -8.75 -1.65
N ASP A 126 -9.39 -9.94 -1.07
CA ASP A 126 -9.50 -11.22 -1.79
C ASP A 126 -10.93 -11.55 -2.23
N LYS A 127 -11.94 -10.97 -1.57
CA LYS A 127 -13.36 -11.09 -1.98
C LYS A 127 -13.74 -10.10 -3.09
N ALA A 128 -12.99 -9.01 -3.24
CA ALA A 128 -13.28 -7.97 -4.21
C ALA A 128 -12.84 -8.34 -5.64
N ASP A 129 -13.71 -8.09 -6.62
CA ASP A 129 -13.41 -8.08 -8.05
C ASP A 129 -12.84 -6.72 -8.48
N SER A 130 -11.60 -6.73 -8.97
CA SER A 130 -10.92 -5.52 -9.44
C SER A 130 -11.29 -5.10 -10.87
N ASN A 131 -12.01 -5.92 -11.64
CA ASN A 131 -12.21 -5.70 -13.08
C ASN A 131 -13.03 -4.44 -13.39
N ASN A 132 -14.01 -4.10 -12.56
CA ASN A 132 -14.93 -2.98 -12.80
C ASN A 132 -14.58 -1.70 -12.01
N MET A 133 -13.41 -1.66 -11.37
CA MET A 133 -12.94 -0.47 -10.65
C MET A 133 -12.54 0.65 -11.62
N SER A 134 -12.76 1.90 -11.19
CA SER A 134 -12.14 3.06 -11.82
C SER A 134 -10.61 2.93 -11.78
N GLN A 135 -9.90 3.67 -12.62
CA GLN A 135 -8.44 3.60 -12.66
C GLN A 135 -7.83 3.98 -11.30
N ASP A 136 -8.30 5.06 -10.69
CA ASP A 136 -7.77 5.56 -9.42
C ASP A 136 -8.04 4.57 -8.27
N ASP A 137 -9.24 3.99 -8.20
CA ASP A 137 -9.59 2.99 -7.20
C ASP A 137 -8.76 1.71 -7.38
N ARG A 138 -8.56 1.28 -8.64
CA ARG A 138 -7.75 0.11 -8.97
C ARG A 138 -6.30 0.31 -8.56
N GLU A 139 -5.74 1.51 -8.79
CA GLU A 139 -4.39 1.84 -8.35
C GLU A 139 -4.27 1.82 -6.82
N LYS A 140 -5.23 2.42 -6.10
CA LYS A 140 -5.25 2.37 -4.63
C LYS A 140 -5.38 0.94 -4.11
N TYR A 141 -6.32 0.17 -4.65
CA TYR A 141 -6.53 -1.25 -4.33
C TYR A 141 -5.24 -2.05 -4.51
N ASN A 142 -4.61 -1.96 -5.69
CA ASN A 142 -3.40 -2.71 -5.99
C ASN A 142 -2.24 -2.31 -5.08
N PHE A 143 -2.05 -1.01 -4.85
CA PHE A 143 -0.98 -0.54 -3.98
C PHE A 143 -1.17 -1.04 -2.53
N GLN A 144 -2.36 -0.86 -1.96
CA GLN A 144 -2.64 -1.26 -0.59
C GLN A 144 -2.61 -2.78 -0.42
N LYS A 145 -3.17 -3.54 -1.36
CA LYS A 145 -3.10 -5.02 -1.33
C LYS A 145 -1.66 -5.51 -1.45
N GLY A 146 -0.87 -4.92 -2.34
CA GLY A 146 0.56 -5.20 -2.47
C GLY A 146 1.34 -4.92 -1.18
N TYR A 147 1.05 -3.78 -0.54
CA TYR A 147 1.64 -3.43 0.76
C TYR A 147 1.21 -4.39 1.87
N ALA A 148 -0.05 -4.79 1.92
CA ALA A 148 -0.52 -5.75 2.90
C ALA A 148 0.20 -7.12 2.73
N TYR A 149 0.37 -7.62 1.50
CA TYR A 149 1.19 -8.82 1.26
C TYR A 149 2.68 -8.63 1.61
N PHE A 150 3.22 -7.44 1.38
CA PHE A 150 4.59 -7.10 1.78
C PHE A 150 4.77 -7.23 3.30
N THR A 151 3.82 -6.68 4.09
CA THR A 151 3.84 -6.83 5.56
C THR A 151 3.68 -8.28 6.00
N ALA A 152 2.94 -9.09 5.25
CA ALA A 152 2.80 -10.53 5.45
C ALA A 152 4.03 -11.34 4.97
N LYS A 153 5.10 -10.68 4.49
CA LYS A 153 6.32 -11.29 3.92
C LYS A 153 6.03 -12.21 2.72
N ASN A 154 4.90 -12.04 2.06
CA ASN A 154 4.58 -12.76 0.83
C ASN A 154 5.11 -11.96 -0.37
N THR A 155 6.42 -12.07 -0.62
CA THR A 155 7.13 -11.32 -1.67
C THR A 155 6.54 -11.54 -3.06
N LYS A 156 6.05 -12.75 -3.35
CA LYS A 156 5.48 -13.10 -4.65
C LYS A 156 4.22 -12.29 -4.96
N GLU A 157 3.23 -12.33 -4.06
CA GLU A 157 1.99 -11.58 -4.28
C GLU A 157 2.20 -10.08 -4.13
N ALA A 158 3.05 -9.64 -3.19
CA ALA A 158 3.41 -8.22 -3.05
C ALA A 158 3.98 -7.66 -4.36
N THR A 159 4.94 -8.38 -4.96
CA THR A 159 5.57 -8.00 -6.24
C THR A 159 4.54 -7.91 -7.37
N LYS A 160 3.65 -8.90 -7.48
CA LYS A 160 2.57 -8.92 -8.48
C LYS A 160 1.71 -7.66 -8.41
N TYR A 161 1.25 -7.28 -7.22
CA TYR A 161 0.36 -6.14 -7.04
C TYR A 161 1.09 -4.80 -7.17
N PHE A 162 2.31 -4.67 -6.65
CA PHE A 162 3.11 -3.46 -6.86
C PHE A 162 3.45 -3.23 -8.33
N ASN A 163 3.74 -4.28 -9.10
CA ASN A 163 3.98 -4.19 -10.54
C ASN A 163 2.78 -3.60 -11.32
N GLN A 164 1.55 -3.72 -10.80
CA GLN A 164 0.39 -3.10 -11.45
C GLN A 164 0.36 -1.57 -11.29
N VAL A 165 1.13 -1.02 -10.34
CA VAL A 165 1.10 0.40 -9.99
C VAL A 165 2.45 1.10 -10.14
N VAL A 166 3.49 0.43 -10.65
CA VAL A 166 4.83 1.02 -10.84
C VAL A 166 4.84 2.27 -11.74
N ASN A 167 3.88 2.38 -12.65
CA ASN A 167 3.73 3.53 -13.55
C ASN A 167 2.63 4.51 -13.10
N SER A 168 2.00 4.27 -11.95
CA SER A 168 1.01 5.18 -11.37
C SER A 168 1.67 6.52 -11.04
N LYS A 169 0.98 7.62 -11.35
CA LYS A 169 1.41 8.96 -10.92
C LYS A 169 1.39 9.13 -9.40
N THR A 170 0.46 8.43 -8.74
CA THR A 170 0.22 8.55 -7.29
C THR A 170 1.05 7.55 -6.47
N PHE A 171 1.15 6.31 -6.96
CA PHE A 171 1.75 5.20 -6.21
C PHE A 171 3.05 4.66 -6.83
N GLY A 172 3.44 5.09 -8.03
CA GLY A 172 4.58 4.50 -8.76
C GLY A 172 5.89 4.57 -7.99
N SER A 173 6.22 5.72 -7.39
CA SER A 173 7.44 5.85 -6.60
C SER A 173 7.39 5.03 -5.30
N GLN A 174 6.25 4.96 -4.60
CA GLN A 174 6.09 4.07 -3.44
C GLN A 174 6.31 2.61 -3.86
N ALA A 175 5.66 2.17 -4.95
CA ALA A 175 5.71 0.79 -5.42
C ALA A 175 7.14 0.39 -5.82
N LYS A 176 7.85 1.25 -6.55
CA LYS A 176 9.27 1.03 -6.89
C LYS A 176 10.15 0.94 -5.65
N TYR A 177 9.92 1.78 -4.64
CA TYR A 177 10.63 1.69 -3.37
C TYR A 177 10.47 0.31 -2.71
N TYR A 178 9.23 -0.18 -2.58
CA TYR A 178 8.99 -1.50 -1.97
C TYR A 178 9.50 -2.65 -2.83
N LEU A 179 9.39 -2.57 -4.16
CA LEU A 179 10.00 -3.55 -5.07
C LEU A 179 11.53 -3.59 -4.90
N GLY A 180 12.18 -2.42 -4.86
CA GLY A 180 13.62 -2.33 -4.62
C GLY A 180 14.03 -2.91 -3.27
N TYR A 181 13.26 -2.61 -2.23
CA TYR A 181 13.50 -3.15 -0.89
C TYR A 181 13.31 -4.67 -0.84
N MET A 182 12.25 -5.21 -1.45
CA MET A 182 12.05 -6.66 -1.53
C MET A 182 13.16 -7.35 -2.33
N SER A 183 13.60 -6.77 -3.45
CA SER A 183 14.73 -7.27 -4.22
C SER A 183 16.01 -7.30 -3.40
N TYR A 184 16.25 -6.25 -2.59
CA TYR A 184 17.39 -6.19 -1.65
C TYR A 184 17.35 -7.32 -0.64
N GLU A 185 16.21 -7.56 0.01
CA GLU A 185 16.03 -8.64 1.00
C GLU A 185 16.21 -10.04 0.40
N THR A 186 15.99 -10.19 -0.92
CA THR A 186 16.19 -11.45 -1.66
C THR A 186 17.55 -11.54 -2.37
N ASP A 187 18.50 -10.66 -2.02
CA ASP A 187 19.85 -10.58 -2.60
C ASP A 187 19.91 -10.28 -4.12
N ASP A 188 18.80 -9.85 -4.74
CA ASP A 188 18.78 -9.34 -6.13
C ASP A 188 19.18 -7.86 -6.15
N TYR A 189 20.44 -7.60 -5.82
CA TYR A 189 20.99 -6.24 -5.70
C TYR A 189 20.97 -5.47 -7.02
N LYS A 190 20.99 -6.17 -8.16
CA LYS A 190 20.92 -5.54 -9.48
C LYS A 190 19.54 -4.92 -9.70
N SER A 191 18.47 -5.69 -9.51
CA SER A 191 17.10 -5.17 -9.63
C SER A 191 16.81 -4.12 -8.56
N ALA A 192 17.27 -4.35 -7.33
CA ALA A 192 17.11 -3.40 -6.24
C ALA A 192 17.72 -2.04 -6.58
N ASN A 193 18.98 -2.01 -7.07
CA ASN A 193 19.62 -0.77 -7.49
C ASN A 193 18.85 -0.08 -8.64
N GLN A 194 18.32 -0.83 -9.61
CA GLN A 194 17.51 -0.26 -10.70
C GLN A 194 16.21 0.40 -10.23
N TYR A 195 15.51 -0.20 -9.27
CA TYR A 195 14.29 0.40 -8.72
C TYR A 195 14.60 1.63 -7.87
N PHE A 196 15.65 1.55 -7.06
CA PHE A 196 16.06 2.64 -6.19
C PHE A 196 16.59 3.86 -6.95
N ASP A 197 17.36 3.65 -8.02
CA ASP A 197 17.83 4.75 -8.89
C ASP A 197 16.65 5.49 -9.57
N GLN A 198 15.49 4.86 -9.75
CA GLN A 198 14.29 5.51 -10.32
C GLN A 198 13.50 6.36 -9.31
N VAL A 199 13.83 6.30 -8.02
CA VAL A 199 13.14 7.04 -6.96
C VAL A 199 14.09 7.90 -6.12
N SER A 200 15.36 7.95 -6.48
CA SER A 200 16.43 8.66 -5.77
C SER A 200 16.22 10.18 -5.69
N ASP A 201 15.53 10.77 -6.67
CA ASP A 201 15.22 12.20 -6.73
C ASP A 201 14.03 12.62 -5.83
N GLN A 202 13.40 11.65 -5.15
CA GLN A 202 12.26 11.92 -4.26
C GLN A 202 12.75 12.01 -2.81
N ASP A 203 12.77 13.22 -2.25
CA ASP A 203 13.31 13.53 -0.92
C ASP A 203 12.81 12.57 0.18
N LYS A 204 11.52 12.19 0.15
CA LYS A 204 10.91 11.29 1.14
C LYS A 204 11.52 9.88 1.19
N TYR A 205 12.12 9.41 0.10
CA TYR A 205 12.73 8.08 0.02
C TYR A 205 14.25 8.13 0.13
N LYS A 206 14.86 9.22 -0.34
CA LYS A 206 16.31 9.41 -0.34
C LYS A 206 16.93 9.17 1.05
N GLU A 207 16.33 9.73 2.10
CA GLU A 207 16.81 9.54 3.48
C GLU A 207 16.72 8.09 3.97
N LYS A 208 15.66 7.37 3.59
CA LYS A 208 15.40 5.98 4.01
C LYS A 208 16.19 4.96 3.20
N MET A 209 16.77 5.36 2.07
CA MET A 209 17.42 4.47 1.12
C MET A 209 18.94 4.48 1.16
N GLY A 210 19.56 5.55 1.68
CA GLY A 210 21.00 5.76 1.58
C GLY A 210 21.84 4.59 2.09
N TYR A 211 21.43 3.98 3.20
CA TYR A 211 22.08 2.77 3.73
C TYR A 211 22.00 1.59 2.73
N PHE A 212 20.79 1.27 2.25
CA PHE A 212 20.58 0.17 1.32
C PHE A 212 21.37 0.38 0.02
N GLN A 213 21.38 1.60 -0.51
CA GLN A 213 22.15 1.95 -1.72
C GLN A 213 23.65 1.75 -1.52
N ALA A 214 24.20 2.14 -0.36
CA ALA A 214 25.60 1.91 -0.04
C ALA A 214 25.92 0.41 0.08
N ASP A 215 25.14 -0.34 0.85
CA ASP A 215 25.34 -1.76 1.08
C ASP A 215 25.25 -2.59 -0.23
N MET A 216 24.24 -2.35 -1.06
CA MET A 216 24.13 -3.04 -2.35
C MET A 216 25.30 -2.77 -3.27
N ASN A 217 25.75 -1.51 -3.35
CA ASN A 217 26.88 -1.17 -4.20
C ASN A 217 28.16 -1.81 -3.68
N PHE A 218 28.32 -1.93 -2.36
CA PHE A 218 29.41 -2.69 -1.76
C PHE A 218 29.35 -4.18 -2.17
N LYS A 219 28.19 -4.82 -2.05
CA LYS A 219 28.00 -6.24 -2.41
C LYS A 219 28.14 -6.52 -3.90
N LEU A 220 27.83 -5.54 -4.76
CA LEU A 220 28.06 -5.60 -6.20
C LEU A 220 29.53 -5.33 -6.58
N GLY A 221 30.41 -5.00 -5.63
CA GLY A 221 31.81 -4.65 -5.87
C GLY A 221 32.02 -3.22 -6.38
N ASN A 222 30.98 -2.41 -6.41
CA ASN A 222 31.03 -0.98 -6.78
C ASN A 222 31.55 -0.14 -5.60
N PHE A 223 32.75 -0.45 -5.10
CA PHE A 223 33.29 0.08 -3.85
C PHE A 223 33.33 1.62 -3.80
N GLN A 224 33.69 2.29 -4.89
CA GLN A 224 33.71 3.76 -4.91
C GLN A 224 32.31 4.36 -4.76
N LYS A 225 31.31 3.81 -5.47
CA LYS A 225 29.92 4.26 -5.34
C LYS A 225 29.38 3.97 -3.94
N ALA A 226 29.75 2.85 -3.33
CA ALA A 226 29.39 2.52 -1.94
C ALA A 226 29.96 3.53 -0.93
N ILE A 227 31.22 3.96 -1.13
CA ILE A 227 31.85 5.01 -0.32
C ILE A 227 31.09 6.33 -0.46
N ASP A 228 30.84 6.78 -1.69
CA ASP A 228 30.22 8.08 -1.94
C ASP A 228 28.82 8.16 -1.31
N LEU A 229 28.01 7.11 -1.50
CA LEU A 229 26.68 6.98 -0.90
C LEU A 229 26.74 6.87 0.63
N GLY A 230 27.66 6.06 1.15
CA GLY A 230 27.83 5.88 2.58
C GLY A 230 28.23 7.18 3.29
N LEU A 231 29.13 7.96 2.70
CA LEU A 231 29.55 9.26 3.22
C LEU A 231 28.41 10.29 3.17
N GLU A 232 27.57 10.27 2.14
CA GLU A 232 26.38 11.14 2.08
C GLU A 232 25.35 10.78 3.18
N GLN A 233 25.17 9.49 3.46
CA GLN A 233 24.18 8.99 4.43
C GLN A 233 24.66 9.07 5.89
N MET A 234 25.97 8.95 6.13
CA MET A 234 26.55 8.83 7.47
C MET A 234 26.19 9.98 8.43
N PRO A 235 26.15 11.27 8.03
CA PRO A 235 25.73 12.37 8.91
C PRO A 235 24.27 12.28 9.36
N LYS A 236 23.42 11.58 8.59
CA LYS A 236 21.99 11.39 8.86
C LYS A 236 21.72 10.15 9.73
N SER A 237 22.70 9.25 9.79
CA SER A 237 22.59 7.95 10.46
C SER A 237 22.99 8.00 11.94
N LYS A 238 22.39 7.13 12.76
CA LYS A 238 22.70 7.00 14.20
C LYS A 238 22.75 5.52 14.61
N GLY A 239 23.39 5.25 15.75
CA GLY A 239 23.41 3.91 16.35
C GLY A 239 23.97 2.84 15.42
N GLU A 240 23.22 1.75 15.26
CA GLU A 240 23.61 0.59 14.46
C GLU A 240 23.78 0.91 12.98
N GLU A 241 22.91 1.73 12.38
CA GLU A 241 23.04 2.15 10.96
C GLU A 241 24.36 2.87 10.72
N LYS A 242 24.76 3.78 11.62
CA LYS A 242 26.04 4.50 11.50
C LYS A 242 27.23 3.56 11.61
N SER A 243 27.15 2.56 12.49
CA SER A 243 28.17 1.53 12.64
C SER A 243 28.31 0.69 11.37
N GLU A 244 27.19 0.20 10.81
CA GLU A 244 27.21 -0.60 9.58
C GLU A 244 27.66 0.22 8.36
N LEU A 245 27.32 1.51 8.27
CA LEU A 245 27.89 2.40 7.25
C LEU A 245 29.40 2.55 7.40
N SER A 246 29.92 2.69 8.63
CA SER A 246 31.36 2.70 8.87
C SER A 246 32.02 1.42 8.38
N LYS A 247 31.39 0.26 8.60
CA LYS A 247 31.85 -1.01 8.04
C LYS A 247 31.91 -0.96 6.52
N ILE A 248 30.79 -0.64 5.87
CA ILE A 248 30.70 -0.58 4.40
C ILE A 248 31.77 0.34 3.81
N ILE A 249 31.95 1.54 4.36
CA ILE A 249 32.92 2.52 3.88
C ILE A 249 34.36 2.03 4.11
N GLY A 250 34.66 1.53 5.31
CA GLY A 250 35.99 1.03 5.68
C GLY A 250 36.41 -0.16 4.82
N GLU A 251 35.52 -1.14 4.65
CA GLU A 251 35.76 -2.30 3.79
C GLU A 251 35.88 -1.91 2.32
N SER A 252 35.09 -0.95 1.85
CA SER A 252 35.21 -0.44 0.48
C SER A 252 36.57 0.20 0.24
N TYR A 253 37.04 1.06 1.15
CA TYR A 253 38.39 1.64 1.06
C TYR A 253 39.48 0.57 1.12
N PHE A 254 39.30 -0.44 1.98
CA PHE A 254 40.22 -1.58 2.08
C PHE A 254 40.33 -2.34 0.75
N ASN A 255 39.21 -2.66 0.11
CA ASN A 255 39.19 -3.34 -1.19
C ASN A 255 39.83 -2.49 -2.30
N LEU A 256 39.73 -1.16 -2.22
CA LEU A 256 40.42 -0.22 -3.10
C LEU A 256 41.88 0.04 -2.71
N LYS A 257 42.42 -0.68 -1.70
CA LYS A 257 43.78 -0.54 -1.16
C LYS A 257 44.10 0.85 -0.59
N GLN A 258 43.08 1.62 -0.24
CA GLN A 258 43.20 2.95 0.37
C GLN A 258 43.24 2.80 1.90
N TYR A 259 44.24 2.10 2.42
CA TYR A 259 44.33 1.71 3.83
C TYR A 259 44.30 2.90 4.81
N ASP A 260 44.91 4.02 4.42
CA ASP A 260 44.89 5.26 5.23
C ASP A 260 43.49 5.81 5.45
N LYS A 261 42.63 5.71 4.43
CA LYS A 261 41.24 6.13 4.53
C LYS A 261 40.37 5.06 5.18
N ALA A 262 40.71 3.78 5.01
CA ALA A 262 39.97 2.66 5.59
C ALA A 262 40.02 2.66 7.11
N LEU A 263 41.20 2.91 7.70
CA LEU A 263 41.44 2.79 9.14
C LEU A 263 40.38 3.50 10.03
N PRO A 264 40.08 4.80 9.87
CA PRO A 264 39.13 5.48 10.75
C PRO A 264 37.72 4.87 10.70
N TYR A 265 37.29 4.35 9.55
CA TYR A 265 35.97 3.74 9.41
C TYR A 265 35.94 2.31 9.95
N LEU A 266 37.00 1.51 9.71
CA LEU A 266 37.12 0.17 10.29
C LEU A 266 37.16 0.23 11.83
N LEU A 267 37.79 1.25 12.42
CA LEU A 267 37.79 1.48 13.88
C LEU A 267 36.43 1.94 14.42
N ALA A 268 35.67 2.68 13.62
CA ALA A 268 34.36 3.20 14.01
C ALA A 268 33.25 2.12 13.94
N TYR A 269 33.53 0.94 13.41
CA TYR A 269 32.61 -0.18 13.42
C TYR A 269 32.50 -0.80 14.82
N ASN A 270 31.28 -1.01 15.31
CA ASN A 270 31.05 -1.55 16.66
C ASN A 270 30.79 -3.07 16.69
N GLY A 271 30.81 -3.76 15.55
CA GLY A 271 30.42 -5.16 15.49
C GLY A 271 28.90 -5.35 15.51
N LYS A 272 28.43 -6.47 14.94
CA LYS A 272 27.01 -6.83 14.96
C LYS A 272 26.64 -7.28 16.37
N LYS A 273 25.73 -6.55 17.02
CA LYS A 273 25.41 -6.72 18.46
C LYS A 273 26.66 -6.69 19.36
N GLY A 274 27.62 -5.82 19.01
CA GLY A 274 28.88 -5.68 19.76
C GLY A 274 29.92 -6.76 19.49
N LYS A 275 29.67 -7.68 18.55
CA LYS A 275 30.58 -8.79 18.21
C LYS A 275 31.21 -8.57 16.85
N TRP A 276 32.53 -8.66 16.83
CA TRP A 276 33.32 -8.66 15.62
C TRP A 276 33.53 -10.11 15.15
N ASN A 277 33.67 -10.29 13.85
CA ASN A 277 34.03 -11.57 13.25
C ASN A 277 35.51 -11.58 12.80
N ASN A 278 36.00 -12.74 12.38
CA ASN A 278 37.39 -12.90 11.95
C ASN A 278 37.77 -12.01 10.76
N THR A 279 36.86 -11.76 9.82
CA THR A 279 37.08 -10.85 8.69
C THR A 279 37.27 -9.42 9.16
N ASP A 280 36.46 -8.96 10.12
CA ASP A 280 36.56 -7.60 10.68
C ASP A 280 37.95 -7.39 11.32
N PHE A 281 38.39 -8.35 12.15
CA PHE A 281 39.73 -8.32 12.75
C PHE A 281 40.86 -8.43 11.73
N TYR A 282 40.68 -9.27 10.70
CA TYR A 282 41.66 -9.44 9.64
C TYR A 282 41.86 -8.15 8.84
N GLN A 283 40.76 -7.51 8.39
CA GLN A 283 40.84 -6.28 7.60
C GLN A 283 41.46 -5.15 8.42
N LEU A 284 41.08 -4.99 9.70
CA LEU A 284 41.70 -3.99 10.57
C LEU A 284 43.19 -4.29 10.81
N GLY A 285 43.55 -5.53 11.14
CA GLY A 285 44.94 -5.94 11.35
C GLY A 285 45.80 -5.77 10.11
N TYR A 286 45.27 -6.11 8.94
CA TYR A 286 45.97 -5.93 7.66
C TYR A 286 46.10 -4.45 7.31
N THR A 287 45.11 -3.62 7.64
CA THR A 287 45.18 -2.16 7.44
C THR A 287 46.32 -1.57 8.28
N TYR A 288 46.43 -1.94 9.56
CA TYR A 288 47.57 -1.56 10.40
C TYR A 288 48.91 -2.05 9.84
N TYR A 289 48.97 -3.29 9.37
CA TYR A 289 50.18 -3.85 8.75
C TYR A 289 50.64 -3.03 7.54
N GLN A 290 49.72 -2.63 6.66
CA GLN A 290 50.02 -1.80 5.49
C GLN A 290 50.54 -0.41 5.89
N GLN A 291 50.09 0.11 7.03
CA GLN A 291 50.58 1.35 7.63
C GLN A 291 51.87 1.18 8.44
N LYS A 292 52.44 -0.04 8.49
CA LYS A 292 53.62 -0.41 9.27
C LYS A 292 53.43 -0.30 10.79
N ASP A 293 52.18 -0.24 11.25
CA ASP A 293 51.84 -0.35 12.66
C ASP A 293 51.73 -1.84 13.04
N TYR A 294 52.90 -2.46 13.18
CA TYR A 294 53.00 -3.89 13.39
C TYR A 294 52.46 -4.33 14.76
N GLU A 295 52.53 -3.45 15.77
CA GLU A 295 52.04 -3.75 17.11
C GLU A 295 50.52 -3.90 17.10
N ASN A 296 49.80 -2.93 16.53
CA ASN A 296 48.35 -3.02 16.41
C ASN A 296 47.91 -4.12 15.44
N ALA A 297 48.67 -4.35 14.37
CA ALA A 297 48.40 -5.46 13.44
C ALA A 297 48.44 -6.82 14.15
N ILE A 298 49.51 -7.11 14.90
CA ILE A 298 49.64 -8.35 15.69
C ILE A 298 48.50 -8.47 16.70
N SER A 299 48.15 -7.37 17.37
CA SER A 299 47.05 -7.35 18.34
C SER A 299 45.72 -7.79 17.71
N GLN A 300 45.37 -7.29 16.51
CA GLN A 300 44.15 -7.71 15.84
C GLN A 300 44.22 -9.14 15.31
N PHE A 301 45.35 -9.56 14.72
CA PHE A 301 45.50 -10.93 14.22
C PHE A 301 45.41 -11.99 15.32
N ASN A 302 45.91 -11.69 16.53
CA ASN A 302 45.77 -12.57 17.69
C ASN A 302 44.31 -12.79 18.10
N LYS A 303 43.42 -11.82 17.87
CA LYS A 303 41.98 -11.98 18.16
C LYS A 303 41.31 -13.03 17.26
N ILE A 304 41.83 -13.23 16.05
CA ILE A 304 41.35 -14.26 15.11
C ILE A 304 41.74 -15.66 15.62
N ILE A 305 42.97 -15.81 16.11
CA ILE A 305 43.52 -17.09 16.59
C ILE A 305 42.95 -17.44 17.97
N GLY A 306 42.73 -16.44 18.83
CA GLY A 306 42.29 -16.59 20.21
C GLY A 306 40.82 -16.97 20.41
N GLY A 307 39.97 -16.89 19.37
CA GLY A 307 38.62 -17.43 19.38
C GLY A 307 37.61 -16.78 20.35
N ASN A 308 37.79 -15.50 20.69
CA ASN A 308 36.89 -14.76 21.60
C ASN A 308 35.88 -13.88 20.84
#